data_AF-A0A5N3VK36-F1
#
_entry.id   AF-A0A5N3VK36-F1
#
_cell.length_a   1.000
_cell.length_b   1.000
_cell.length_c   1.000
_cell.angle_alpha   90.00
_cell.angle_beta   90.00
_cell.angle_gamma   90.00
#
_symmetry.space_group_name_H-M   'P 1'
#
loop_
_entity.id
_entity.type
_entity.pdbx_description
1 polymer ?
#
loop_
_entity_poly.entity_id
_entity_poly.type
_entity_poly.pdbx_seq_one_letter_code
_entity_poly.pdbx_strand_id
1 'polypeptide(L)'
;MAAPKRFPTLVQLEQRGKLFEVLGNLTKRPYWFHSEYLKSPKAVHLEAWLVEAIFGRGGEHIPHVECVSQTLLHVHQWDPDGEAEILIFGRPYYQQDVSKMIMNLADYHRQLRARTREAATQRSPGAAREAATQRSPGAAREAATQRSPGAAREAATQRSPGAVREASTQSFLEVTRDPSF
;
A
#
# COMPACT_ATOMS: atom_id res chain seq x y z
N MET A 1 -0.37 -12.27 22.92
CA MET A 1 0.70 -11.29 22.61
C MET A 1 1.08 -11.47 21.14
N ALA A 2 0.99 -10.41 20.35
CA ALA A 2 1.46 -10.46 18.96
C ALA A 2 2.98 -10.67 18.94
N ALA A 3 3.46 -11.53 18.04
CA ALA A 3 4.89 -11.71 17.84
C ALA A 3 5.51 -10.38 17.38
N PRO A 4 6.69 -10.00 17.88
CA PRO A 4 7.36 -8.79 17.44
C PRO A 4 7.62 -8.88 15.94
N LYS A 5 7.22 -7.83 15.21
CA LYS A 5 7.39 -7.76 13.76
C LYS A 5 8.88 -7.70 13.44
N ARG A 6 9.36 -8.66 12.63
CA ARG A 6 10.77 -8.76 12.27
C ARG A 6 11.00 -8.23 10.85
N PHE A 7 11.90 -7.27 10.74
CA PHE A 7 12.30 -6.66 9.47
C PHE A 7 13.49 -7.41 8.85
N PRO A 8 13.60 -7.48 7.51
CA PRO A 8 14.75 -8.06 6.85
C PRO A 8 15.98 -7.19 7.07
N THR A 9 17.15 -7.82 7.23
CA THR A 9 18.43 -7.15 7.45
C THR A 9 19.56 -8.05 6.95
N LEU A 10 20.68 -7.45 6.53
CA LEU A 10 21.89 -8.15 6.08
C LEU A 10 22.60 -8.90 7.21
N VAL A 11 22.45 -8.45 8.47
CA VAL A 11 23.06 -9.11 9.63
C VAL A 11 22.00 -9.29 10.70
N GLN A 12 21.65 -10.53 11.00
CA GLN A 12 20.69 -10.81 12.07
C GLN A 12 21.31 -10.50 13.42
N LEU A 13 20.58 -9.76 14.25
CA LEU A 13 20.95 -9.46 15.63
C LEU A 13 20.01 -10.13 16.62
N GLU A 14 20.56 -10.55 17.76
CA GLU A 14 19.83 -10.86 18.99
C GLU A 14 20.09 -9.73 19.98
N GLN A 15 19.02 -9.20 20.56
CA GLN A 15 19.13 -8.23 21.64
C GLN A 15 19.10 -8.96 22.99
N ARG A 16 20.16 -8.81 23.78
CA ARG A 16 20.27 -9.29 25.16
C ARG A 16 20.37 -8.10 26.11
N GLY A 17 19.21 -7.65 26.59
CA GLY A 17 19.13 -6.43 27.39
C GLY A 17 19.50 -5.19 26.55
N LYS A 18 20.62 -4.54 26.89
CA LYS A 18 21.15 -3.38 26.13
C LYS A 18 22.19 -3.76 25.09
N LEU A 19 22.60 -5.02 25.03
CA LEU A 19 23.65 -5.50 24.13
C LEU A 19 23.04 -6.18 22.90
N PHE A 20 23.72 -6.03 21.77
CA PHE A 20 23.39 -6.71 20.52
C PHE A 20 24.48 -7.70 20.18
N GLU A 21 24.06 -8.93 19.87
CA GLU A 21 24.93 -10.01 19.43
C GLU A 21 24.54 -10.43 18.01
N VAL A 22 25.53 -10.77 17.19
CA VAL A 22 25.26 -11.25 15.83
C VAL A 22 24.80 -12.71 15.89
N LEU A 23 23.64 -12.98 15.29
CA LEU A 23 23.10 -14.33 15.12
C LEU A 23 23.59 -14.97 13.81
N GLY A 24 23.94 -16.25 13.88
CA GLY A 24 24.21 -17.08 12.71
C GLY A 24 25.68 -17.11 12.27
N ASN A 25 25.91 -17.50 11.01
CA ASN A 25 27.25 -17.83 10.51
C ASN A 25 28.08 -16.57 10.20
N LEU A 26 29.14 -16.38 10.97
CA LEU A 26 30.08 -15.25 10.90
C LEU A 26 30.80 -15.08 9.55
N THR A 27 30.78 -16.10 8.69
CA THR A 27 31.49 -16.13 7.38
C THR A 27 30.73 -15.45 6.24
N LYS A 28 29.43 -15.15 6.39
CA LYS A 28 28.59 -14.53 5.34
C LYS A 28 28.30 -13.04 5.57
N ARG A 29 29.08 -12.38 6.44
CA ARG A 29 28.83 -10.98 6.80
C ARG A 29 29.28 -10.03 5.68
N PRO A 30 28.60 -8.89 5.49
CA PRO A 30 29.07 -7.85 4.59
C PRO A 30 30.51 -7.44 4.95
N TYR A 31 31.36 -7.23 3.94
CA TYR A 31 32.78 -6.91 4.15
C TYR A 31 33.00 -5.62 4.97
N TRP A 32 32.04 -4.70 4.93
CA TRP A 32 32.08 -3.43 5.67
C TRP A 32 31.62 -3.56 7.13
N PHE A 33 31.02 -4.69 7.52
CA PHE A 33 30.44 -4.86 8.85
C PHE A 33 31.51 -5.28 9.87
N HIS A 34 31.52 -4.56 10.99
CA HIS A 34 32.43 -4.79 12.11
C HIS A 34 31.61 -4.87 13.41
N SER A 35 31.88 -5.86 14.26
CA SER A 35 31.14 -6.11 15.51
C SER A 35 31.21 -4.94 16.48
N GLU A 36 32.27 -4.15 16.39
CA GLU A 36 32.54 -3.01 17.26
C GLU A 36 31.49 -1.91 17.09
N TYR A 37 30.84 -1.86 15.92
CA TYR A 37 29.75 -0.92 15.62
C TYR A 37 28.51 -1.16 16.47
N LEU A 38 28.34 -2.37 17.03
CA LEU A 38 27.20 -2.70 17.90
C LEU A 38 27.25 -2.02 19.28
N LYS A 39 28.40 -1.47 19.68
CA LYS A 39 28.61 -0.88 21.01
C LYS A 39 27.94 0.49 21.20
N SER A 40 27.73 1.23 20.11
CA SER A 40 27.25 2.61 20.18
C SER A 40 26.39 2.94 18.96
N PRO A 41 25.17 2.39 18.88
CA PRO A 41 24.21 2.77 17.85
C PRO A 41 23.72 4.20 18.03
N LYS A 42 23.29 4.81 16.93
CA LYS A 42 22.46 6.01 16.95
C LYS A 42 20.99 5.61 16.88
N ALA A 43 20.20 6.05 17.84
CA ALA A 43 18.75 5.86 17.86
C ALA A 43 18.02 6.99 17.12
N VAL A 44 17.03 6.61 16.33
CA VAL A 44 16.10 7.49 15.63
C VAL A 44 14.68 7.07 16.00
N HIS A 45 13.85 8.03 16.41
CA HIS A 45 12.45 7.79 16.78
C HIS A 45 11.53 8.47 15.76
N LEU A 46 10.52 7.74 15.29
CA LEU A 46 9.54 8.20 14.31
C LEU A 46 8.29 7.31 14.37
N GLU A 47 7.16 7.82 13.88
CA GLU A 47 5.88 7.11 13.90
C GLU A 47 5.99 5.76 13.16
N ALA A 48 5.44 4.68 13.71
CA ALA A 48 5.64 3.33 13.19
C ALA A 48 5.20 3.15 11.72
N TRP A 49 4.18 3.88 11.27
CA TRP A 49 3.73 3.89 9.88
C TRP A 49 4.79 4.40 8.90
N LEU A 50 5.71 5.27 9.34
CA LEU A 50 6.78 5.81 8.51
C LEU A 50 7.85 4.77 8.19
N VAL A 51 8.04 3.74 9.03
CA VAL A 51 9.02 2.68 8.75
C VAL A 51 8.71 2.01 7.40
N GLU A 52 7.46 1.61 7.19
CA GLU A 52 7.07 0.98 5.91
C GLU A 52 6.92 1.99 4.78
N ALA A 53 6.60 3.25 5.08
CA ALA A 53 6.58 4.30 4.06
C ALA A 53 7.99 4.55 3.48
N ILE A 54 9.01 4.56 4.35
CA ILE A 54 10.40 4.82 3.98
C ILE A 54 11.07 3.58 3.38
N PHE A 55 10.89 2.41 4.02
CA PHE A 55 11.63 1.20 3.66
C PHE A 55 10.80 0.18 2.88
N GLY A 56 9.59 0.52 2.46
CA GLY A 56 8.67 -0.40 1.78
C GLY A 56 7.96 -1.35 2.72
N ARG A 57 7.04 -2.15 2.16
CA ARG A 57 6.16 -3.02 2.94
C ARG A 57 7.00 -4.09 3.64
N GLY A 58 6.82 -4.26 4.95
CA GLY A 58 7.68 -5.14 5.75
C GLY A 58 9.16 -4.75 5.76
N GLY A 59 9.51 -3.53 5.32
CA GLY A 59 10.87 -3.01 5.21
C GLY A 59 11.75 -3.74 4.19
N GLU A 60 11.18 -4.22 3.10
CA GLU A 60 11.88 -4.93 2.02
C GLU A 60 13.12 -4.20 1.46
N HIS A 61 13.18 -2.87 1.56
CA HIS A 61 14.32 -2.07 1.10
C HIS A 61 15.43 -1.91 2.15
N ILE A 62 15.23 -2.32 3.42
CA ILE A 62 16.24 -2.21 4.49
C ILE A 62 17.58 -2.84 4.06
N PRO A 63 17.65 -4.08 3.55
CA PRO A 63 18.92 -4.68 3.15
C PRO A 63 19.65 -3.87 2.06
N HIS A 64 18.91 -3.23 1.14
CA HIS A 64 19.50 -2.39 0.12
C HIS A 64 20.08 -1.10 0.71
N VAL A 65 19.32 -0.44 1.59
CA VAL A 65 19.79 0.74 2.31
C VAL A 65 21.06 0.40 3.10
N GLU A 66 21.07 -0.69 3.85
CA GLU A 66 22.23 -1.14 4.62
C GLU A 66 23.47 -1.38 3.74
N CYS A 67 23.27 -1.96 2.55
CA CYS A 67 24.34 -2.20 1.58
C CYS A 67 24.96 -0.89 1.09
N VAL A 68 24.13 0.08 0.70
CA VAL A 68 24.57 1.35 0.13
C VAL A 68 25.17 2.28 1.17
N SER A 69 24.55 2.36 2.36
CA SER A 69 25.00 3.25 3.42
C SER A 69 26.14 2.68 4.27
N GLN A 70 26.44 1.38 4.13
CA GLN A 70 27.41 0.65 4.95
C GLN A 70 27.10 0.80 6.46
N THR A 71 25.82 0.78 6.79
CA THR A 71 25.31 0.78 8.17
C THR A 71 24.31 -0.34 8.32
N LEU A 72 24.23 -0.94 9.50
CA LEU A 72 23.18 -1.90 9.83
C LEU A 72 21.99 -1.16 10.47
N LEU A 73 20.77 -1.54 10.10
CA LEU A 73 19.55 -0.96 10.64
C LEU A 73 18.80 -2.03 11.44
N HIS A 74 18.41 -1.68 12.66
CA HIS A 74 17.58 -2.53 13.48
C HIS A 74 16.35 -1.76 13.95
N VAL A 75 15.18 -2.28 13.64
CA VAL A 75 13.90 -1.63 13.93
C VAL A 75 13.26 -2.30 15.14
N HIS A 76 13.07 -1.52 16.20
CA HIS A 76 12.27 -1.87 17.37
C HIS A 76 10.89 -1.21 17.25
N GLN A 77 9.85 -2.04 17.11
CA GLN A 77 8.46 -1.57 17.11
C GLN A 77 7.76 -1.98 18.39
N TRP A 78 7.15 -1.00 19.06
CA TRP A 78 6.38 -1.20 20.28
C TRP A 78 4.88 -1.29 19.97
N ASP A 79 4.40 -0.45 19.04
CA ASP A 79 3.00 -0.37 18.61
C ASP A 79 2.91 0.12 17.15
N PRO A 80 2.17 -0.55 16.25
CA PRO A 80 1.90 -0.07 14.89
C PRO A 80 1.27 1.33 14.81
N ASP A 81 0.53 1.75 15.84
CA ASP A 81 -0.10 3.08 15.90
C ASP A 81 0.74 4.12 16.67
N GLY A 82 1.85 3.70 17.26
CA GLY A 82 2.74 4.54 18.06
C GLY A 82 4.05 4.91 17.36
N GLU A 83 5.12 4.98 18.15
CA GLU A 83 6.47 5.28 17.70
C GLU A 83 7.29 3.98 17.48
N ALA A 84 8.16 4.02 16.48
CA ALA A 84 9.19 3.05 16.23
C ALA A 84 10.57 3.65 16.54
N GLU A 85 11.45 2.83 17.11
CA GLU A 85 12.85 3.17 17.29
C GLU A 85 13.67 2.42 16.23
N ILE A 86 14.51 3.15 15.50
CA ILE A 86 15.48 2.60 14.56
C ILE A 86 16.87 2.83 15.12
N LEU A 87 17.58 1.74 15.34
CA LEU A 87 18.98 1.74 15.74
C LEU A 87 19.87 1.61 14.51
N ILE A 88 20.78 2.56 14.35
CA ILE A 88 21.72 2.63 13.24
C ILE A 88 23.11 2.27 13.76
N PHE A 89 23.67 1.17 13.30
CA PHE A 89 25.02 0.72 13.65
C PHE A 89 25.97 0.96 12.50
N GLY A 90 27.14 1.50 12.79
CA GLY A 90 28.17 1.74 11.77
C GLY A 90 29.23 2.70 12.27
N ARG A 91 30.02 3.24 11.34
CA ARG A 91 30.96 4.33 11.64
C ARG A 91 30.18 5.58 12.08
N PRO A 92 30.65 6.34 13.08
CA PRO A 92 29.90 7.49 13.61
C PRO A 92 29.42 8.49 12.55
N TYR A 93 30.24 8.77 11.52
CA TYR A 93 29.86 9.68 10.45
C TYR A 93 28.73 9.13 9.57
N TYR A 94 28.78 7.84 9.20
CA TYR A 94 27.73 7.19 8.43
C TYR A 94 26.42 7.10 9.23
N GLN A 95 26.49 6.87 10.54
CA GLN A 95 25.30 6.92 11.40
C GLN A 95 24.62 8.30 11.34
N GLN A 96 25.39 9.39 11.31
CA GLN A 96 24.83 10.75 11.22
C GLN A 96 24.16 10.99 9.86
N ASP A 97 24.81 10.59 8.76
CA ASP A 97 24.27 10.79 7.41
C ASP A 97 23.00 9.97 7.20
N VAL A 98 22.98 8.71 7.63
CA VAL A 98 21.81 7.83 7.56
C VAL A 98 20.68 8.34 8.45
N SER A 99 21.00 8.84 9.65
CA SER A 99 19.99 9.45 10.52
C SER A 99 19.35 10.68 9.88
N LYS A 100 20.13 11.57 9.25
CA LYS A 100 19.59 12.73 8.52
C LYS A 100 18.75 12.27 7.33
N MET A 101 19.21 11.29 6.58
CA MET A 101 18.46 10.70 5.46
C MET A 101 17.09 10.19 5.93
N ILE A 102 17.04 9.40 7.01
CA ILE A 102 15.79 8.86 7.54
C ILE A 102 14.84 9.98 7.99
N MET A 103 15.33 10.99 8.70
CA MET A 103 14.51 12.13 9.13
C MET A 103 13.97 12.95 7.95
N ASN A 104 14.79 13.20 6.93
CA ASN A 104 14.35 13.90 5.73
C ASN A 104 13.25 13.12 4.97
N LEU A 105 13.39 11.78 4.87
CA LEU A 105 12.38 10.93 4.25
C LEU A 105 11.10 10.89 5.11
N ALA A 106 11.22 10.84 6.43
CA ALA A 106 10.09 10.95 7.35
C ALA A 106 9.31 12.26 7.10
N ASP A 107 10.01 13.39 7.05
CA ASP A 107 9.40 14.70 6.80
C ASP A 107 8.73 14.78 5.43
N TYR A 108 9.37 14.22 4.40
CA TYR A 108 8.78 14.11 3.07
C TYR A 108 7.45 13.34 3.09
N HIS A 109 7.40 12.18 3.76
CA HIS A 109 6.17 11.39 3.87
C HIS A 109 5.10 12.06 4.72
N ARG A 110 5.48 12.75 5.81
CA ARG A 110 4.54 13.55 6.62
C ARG A 110 3.88 14.64 5.77
N GLN A 111 4.67 15.38 4.99
CA GLN A 111 4.17 16.41 4.08
C GLN A 111 3.25 15.83 3.00
N LEU A 112 3.63 14.69 2.41
CA LEU A 112 2.80 14.03 1.39
C LEU A 112 1.45 13.60 1.98
N ARG A 113 1.43 13.06 3.20
CA ARG A 113 0.20 12.66 3.90
C ARG A 113 -0.68 13.86 4.23
N ALA A 114 -0.09 14.99 4.66
CA ALA A 114 -0.82 16.23 4.90
C ALA A 114 -1.49 16.77 3.62
N ARG A 115 -0.73 16.89 2.52
CA ARG A 115 -1.26 17.33 1.22
C ARG A 115 -2.39 16.45 0.70
N THR A 116 -2.27 15.13 0.89
CA THR A 116 -3.31 14.17 0.46
C THR A 116 -4.59 14.35 1.27
N ARG A 117 -4.48 14.62 2.58
CA ARG A 117 -5.63 14.92 3.44
C ARG A 117 -6.31 16.22 3.04
N GLU A 118 -5.54 17.28 2.77
CA GLU A 118 -6.08 18.56 2.30
C GLU A 118 -6.83 18.41 0.97
N ALA A 119 -6.25 17.69 0.00
CA ALA A 119 -6.91 17.44 -1.28
C ALA A 119 -8.22 16.64 -1.12
N ALA A 120 -8.28 15.68 -0.19
CA ALA A 120 -9.49 14.92 0.10
C ALA A 120 -10.59 15.77 0.77
N THR A 121 -10.20 16.70 1.66
CA THR A 121 -11.13 17.66 2.26
C THR A 121 -11.70 18.63 1.22
N GLN A 122 -10.86 19.11 0.28
CA GLN A 122 -11.30 20.01 -0.80
C GLN A 122 -12.16 19.30 -1.86
N ARG A 123 -11.99 17.99 -2.07
CA ARG A 123 -12.81 17.18 -3.00
C ARG A 123 -14.11 16.64 -2.40
N SER A 124 -14.33 16.79 -1.10
CA SER A 124 -15.61 16.43 -0.49
C SER A 124 -16.68 17.46 -0.93
N PRO A 125 -17.76 17.05 -1.63
CA PRO A 125 -18.74 18.00 -2.16
C PRO A 125 -19.69 18.45 -1.04
N GLY A 126 -19.25 19.45 -0.26
CA GLY A 126 -20.12 20.21 0.65
C GLY A 126 -21.05 21.19 -0.08
N ALA A 127 -20.97 21.31 -1.40
CA ALA A 127 -21.68 22.32 -2.21
C ALA A 127 -22.56 21.74 -3.33
N ALA A 128 -23.10 20.52 -3.16
CA ALA A 128 -24.06 19.93 -4.10
C ALA A 128 -25.32 19.36 -3.41
N ARG A 129 -25.67 19.87 -2.21
CA ARG A 129 -26.90 19.50 -1.52
C ARG A 129 -27.65 20.71 -0.95
N GLU A 130 -27.82 21.74 -1.77
CA GLU A 130 -28.77 22.84 -1.51
C GLU A 130 -29.67 23.13 -2.73
N ALA A 131 -30.00 22.12 -3.53
CA ALA A 131 -30.99 22.26 -4.62
C ALA A 131 -32.23 21.35 -4.44
N ALA A 132 -32.51 20.90 -3.22
CA ALA A 132 -33.67 20.03 -2.93
C ALA A 132 -34.59 20.56 -1.81
N THR A 133 -34.49 21.84 -1.45
CA THR A 133 -35.34 22.44 -0.40
C THR A 133 -35.91 23.79 -0.80
N GLN A 134 -36.51 23.90 -1.99
CA GLN A 134 -37.40 25.02 -2.34
C GLN A 134 -38.41 24.59 -3.41
N ARG A 135 -39.48 23.88 -3.02
CA ARG A 135 -40.80 23.99 -3.68
C ARG A 135 -41.90 23.33 -2.84
N SER A 136 -42.36 24.06 -1.84
CA SER A 136 -43.80 24.06 -1.55
C SER A 136 -44.44 25.10 -2.46
N PRO A 137 -45.58 24.78 -3.09
CA PRO A 137 -46.74 25.62 -2.88
C PRO A 137 -47.94 24.78 -2.44
N GLY A 138 -48.65 25.32 -1.46
CA GLY A 138 -49.83 24.71 -0.88
C GLY A 138 -51.07 24.77 -1.79
N ALA A 139 -51.97 23.83 -1.51
CA ALA A 139 -53.42 23.88 -1.62
C ALA A 139 -54.06 24.67 -2.77
N ALA A 140 -54.72 23.94 -3.68
CA ALA A 140 -56.18 23.94 -3.87
C ALA A 140 -56.52 23.47 -5.29
N ARG A 141 -57.35 22.43 -5.40
CA ARG A 141 -58.68 22.49 -6.05
C ARG A 141 -59.20 21.08 -6.35
N GLU A 142 -60.32 20.75 -5.72
CA GLU A 142 -61.18 19.60 -6.00
C GLU A 142 -61.83 19.67 -7.40
N ALA A 143 -62.40 18.52 -7.76
CA ALA A 143 -63.44 18.27 -8.76
C ALA A 143 -62.97 18.02 -10.21
N ALA A 144 -63.08 16.77 -10.65
CA ALA A 144 -64.19 16.34 -11.50
C ALA A 144 -64.08 14.86 -11.89
N THR A 145 -65.21 14.18 -11.74
CA THR A 145 -65.53 12.80 -12.06
C THR A 145 -65.60 12.56 -13.59
N GLN A 146 -65.46 11.28 -13.98
CA GLN A 146 -65.96 10.64 -15.23
C GLN A 146 -65.20 10.88 -16.55
N ARG A 147 -64.49 9.84 -17.04
CA ARG A 147 -64.83 9.08 -18.26
C ARG A 147 -63.69 8.12 -18.68
N SER A 148 -63.93 6.83 -18.51
CA SER A 148 -63.64 5.83 -19.56
C SER A 148 -64.92 5.72 -20.44
N PRO A 149 -64.96 5.09 -21.63
CA PRO A 149 -64.08 4.02 -22.14
C PRO A 149 -63.76 4.10 -23.66
N GLY A 150 -63.03 3.13 -24.21
CA GLY A 150 -63.06 2.91 -25.67
C GLY A 150 -61.92 2.09 -26.26
N ALA A 151 -62.12 0.77 -26.25
CA ALA A 151 -61.68 -0.25 -27.22
C ALA A 151 -60.62 0.10 -28.29
N ALA A 152 -59.56 -0.73 -28.37
CA ALA A 152 -59.32 -1.59 -29.54
C ALA A 152 -58.28 -2.67 -29.18
N ARG A 153 -58.75 -3.91 -29.16
CA ARG A 153 -57.97 -5.15 -29.12
C ARG A 153 -58.01 -5.73 -30.54
N GLU A 154 -57.01 -6.57 -30.84
CA GLU A 154 -56.79 -7.41 -32.04
C GLU A 154 -55.84 -6.79 -33.08
N ALA A 155 -54.85 -7.50 -33.65
CA ALA A 155 -54.79 -8.94 -33.93
C ALA A 155 -53.36 -9.52 -33.86
N ALA A 156 -53.30 -10.82 -33.57
CA ALA A 156 -52.18 -11.73 -33.82
C ALA A 156 -51.85 -11.77 -35.33
N THR A 157 -50.66 -12.18 -35.81
CA THR A 157 -50.37 -13.60 -36.15
C THR A 157 -48.95 -13.73 -36.75
N GLN A 158 -48.13 -14.59 -36.12
CA GLN A 158 -47.15 -15.56 -36.67
C GLN A 158 -46.08 -15.15 -37.72
N ARG A 159 -44.79 -15.31 -37.36
CA ARG A 159 -43.90 -16.33 -37.96
C ARG A 159 -42.54 -16.38 -37.25
N SER A 160 -42.23 -17.55 -36.68
CA SER A 160 -40.89 -18.13 -36.53
C SER A 160 -40.85 -19.41 -37.40
N PRO A 161 -39.75 -20.20 -37.54
CA PRO A 161 -38.32 -20.01 -37.24
C PRO A 161 -37.40 -20.53 -38.40
N GLY A 162 -36.08 -20.50 -38.20
CA GLY A 162 -35.09 -21.31 -38.96
C GLY A 162 -33.67 -20.80 -38.72
N ALA A 163 -32.94 -21.33 -37.73
CA ALA A 163 -31.88 -22.36 -37.89
C ALA A 163 -30.78 -21.89 -38.87
N VAL A 164 -29.51 -21.76 -38.51
CA VAL A 164 -28.52 -22.80 -38.19
C VAL A 164 -27.29 -22.04 -37.64
N ARG A 165 -26.90 -22.11 -36.37
CA ARG A 165 -26.01 -23.09 -35.72
C ARG A 165 -24.76 -23.45 -36.53
N GLU A 166 -23.62 -22.86 -36.21
CA GLU A 166 -22.37 -23.63 -36.20
C GLU A 166 -21.44 -23.12 -35.09
N ALA A 167 -21.23 -23.99 -34.12
CA ALA A 167 -20.21 -23.88 -33.11
C ALA A 167 -19.17 -24.95 -33.45
N SER A 168 -17.90 -24.52 -33.48
CA SER A 168 -16.70 -25.29 -33.10
C SER A 168 -16.40 -26.58 -33.86
N THR A 169 -15.13 -26.78 -34.23
CA THR A 169 -14.20 -27.74 -33.58
C THR A 169 -13.06 -28.15 -34.53
N GLN A 170 -11.82 -27.91 -34.08
CA GLN A 170 -10.55 -28.64 -34.30
C GLN A 170 -9.93 -28.79 -35.71
N SER A 171 -8.66 -28.38 -35.80
CA SER A 171 -7.60 -29.28 -36.24
C SER A 171 -6.28 -29.02 -35.48
N PHE A 172 -5.86 -30.08 -34.81
CA PHE A 172 -4.58 -30.35 -34.16
C PHE A 172 -3.58 -30.89 -35.21
N LEU A 173 -2.26 -30.87 -34.90
CA LEU A 173 -1.10 -31.54 -35.56
C LEU A 173 -0.49 -30.85 -36.79
N GLU A 174 0.83 -30.78 -37.01
CA GLU A 174 2.03 -31.30 -36.33
C GLU A 174 3.29 -30.67 -37.00
N VAL A 175 4.37 -30.48 -36.21
CA VAL A 175 5.82 -30.53 -36.52
C VAL A 175 6.34 -30.09 -37.89
N THR A 176 7.29 -29.14 -37.87
CA THR A 176 8.66 -29.40 -38.36
C THR A 176 9.69 -28.55 -37.61
N ARG A 177 10.64 -29.26 -36.98
CA ARG A 177 11.97 -28.76 -36.58
C ARG A 177 12.65 -28.07 -37.77
N ASP A 178 13.42 -27.02 -37.51
CA ASP A 178 14.86 -27.08 -37.75
C ASP A 178 15.63 -26.02 -36.94
N PRO A 179 16.79 -26.35 -36.35
CA PRO A 179 17.76 -25.41 -35.79
C PRO A 179 18.83 -25.06 -36.84
N SER A 180 19.39 -23.87 -36.84
CA SER A 180 20.67 -23.60 -37.52
C SER A 180 21.35 -22.35 -37.00
N PHE A 181 22.53 -22.61 -36.39
CA PHE A 181 23.76 -21.82 -36.24
C PHE A 181 23.71 -20.42 -35.59
#